data_AF-A0A9D7K5U3-F1
#
_entry.id   AF-A0A9D7K5U3-F1
#
_cell.length_a   1.000
_cell.length_b   1.000
_cell.length_c   1.000
_cell.angle_alpha   90.00
_cell.angle_beta   90.00
_cell.angle_gamma   90.00
#
_symmetry.space_group_name_H-M   'P 1'
#
loop_
_entity.id
_entity.type
_entity.pdbx_description
1 polymer ?
#
loop_
_entity_poly.entity_id
_entity_poly.type
_entity_poly.pdbx_seq_one_letter_code
_entity_poly.pdbx_strand_id
1 'polypeptide(L)'
;MTGNAATNLLNGGEGNDSVNGGAGLDFLEGAGGNDTLTDSNGNGYFNGGSGVDRLTGGAVADFFLGGAGNDTIATGAGNDLIAFNKGDGYDAITLGVGSKTISLGGGIAYSDLRLRKSGNNLVLDTADGEGMALKNWYVGTTNQNVLNLQIVAEAMAAFGAGASDPLLNQKVQDFDFKGLAGVFDTARATNPGLTSWALTDALAQFHLSSSDSAALGGDLAYQYGKNGTLAGISITAAQEVIGDASFGSQAQALRPLAGLQGGAVRLS
;
A
#
# COMPACT_ATOMS: atom_id res chain seq x y z
N MET A 1 -4.74 -21.35 11.01
CA MET A 1 -3.50 -22.07 10.64
C MET A 1 -2.28 -21.33 11.17
N THR A 2 -1.15 -22.03 11.38
CA THR A 2 0.09 -21.42 11.87
C THR A 2 1.29 -21.99 11.12
N GLY A 3 2.18 -21.11 10.68
CA GLY A 3 3.44 -21.46 10.04
C GLY A 3 4.54 -21.84 11.03
N ASN A 4 5.78 -21.82 10.57
CA ASN A 4 6.97 -22.19 11.34
C ASN A 4 8.06 -21.12 11.21
N ALA A 5 9.34 -21.50 11.13
CA ALA A 5 10.46 -20.56 11.04
C ALA A 5 11.02 -20.42 9.61
N ALA A 6 10.54 -21.26 8.68
CA ALA A 6 10.84 -21.17 7.26
C ALA A 6 9.75 -20.38 6.55
N THR A 7 10.04 -19.87 5.36
CA THR A 7 9.03 -19.24 4.51
C THR A 7 7.83 -20.14 4.28
N ASN A 8 6.63 -19.63 4.56
CA ASN A 8 5.38 -20.32 4.34
C ASN A 8 4.48 -19.56 3.34
N LEU A 9 3.69 -20.32 2.58
CA LEU A 9 2.51 -19.81 1.90
C LEU A 9 1.31 -20.40 2.65
N LEU A 10 0.52 -19.53 3.27
CA LEU A 10 -0.63 -19.89 4.10
C LEU A 10 -1.86 -19.20 3.53
N ASN A 11 -2.81 -19.99 3.06
CA ASN A 11 -4.06 -19.52 2.48
C ASN A 11 -5.25 -20.01 3.33
N GLY A 12 -6.04 -19.07 3.86
CA GLY A 12 -7.24 -19.33 4.67
C GLY A 12 -8.36 -19.95 3.84
N GLY A 13 -8.63 -19.34 2.69
CA GLY A 13 -9.61 -19.83 1.72
C GLY A 13 -10.93 -19.09 1.86
N GLU A 14 -12.04 -19.81 1.72
CA GLU A 14 -13.35 -19.22 1.98
C GLU A 14 -13.73 -19.41 3.45
N GLY A 15 -14.27 -18.37 4.09
CA GLY A 15 -14.66 -18.36 5.49
C GLY A 15 -13.89 -17.31 6.29
N ASN A 16 -14.16 -17.25 7.59
CA ASN A 16 -13.42 -16.36 8.48
C ASN A 16 -12.26 -17.15 9.08
N ASP A 17 -11.05 -16.86 8.64
CA ASP A 17 -9.84 -17.59 9.01
C ASP A 17 -8.94 -16.81 9.97
N SER A 18 -8.11 -17.58 10.68
CA SER A 18 -7.04 -17.02 11.50
C SER A 18 -5.73 -17.64 11.05
N VAL A 19 -4.86 -16.82 10.48
CA VAL A 19 -3.59 -17.22 9.87
C VAL A 19 -2.45 -16.53 10.61
N ASN A 20 -1.46 -17.32 11.04
CA ASN A 20 -0.25 -16.81 11.67
C ASN A 20 0.99 -17.31 10.92
N GLY A 21 1.84 -16.40 10.43
CA GLY A 21 3.05 -16.74 9.67
C GLY A 21 4.11 -17.46 10.51
N GLY A 22 4.27 -17.04 11.76
CA GLY A 22 5.31 -17.54 12.63
C GLY A 22 6.55 -16.65 12.54
N ALA A 23 7.64 -17.19 11.98
CA ALA A 23 8.87 -16.46 11.72
C ALA A 23 9.38 -16.83 10.32
N GLY A 24 10.22 -15.97 9.74
CA GLY A 24 10.71 -16.16 8.38
C GLY A 24 10.15 -15.09 7.46
N LEU A 25 10.08 -15.39 6.16
CA LEU A 25 9.39 -14.52 5.19
C LEU A 25 8.12 -15.25 4.77
N ASP A 26 6.96 -14.80 5.21
CA ASP A 26 5.70 -15.53 5.03
C ASP A 26 4.73 -14.83 4.07
N PHE A 27 3.92 -15.62 3.36
CA PHE A 27 2.86 -15.17 2.47
C PHE A 27 1.52 -15.58 3.05
N LEU A 28 0.79 -14.61 3.62
CA LEU A 28 -0.49 -14.81 4.26
C LEU A 28 -1.61 -14.33 3.34
N GLU A 29 -2.50 -15.24 2.95
CA GLU A 29 -3.66 -14.96 2.11
C GLU A 29 -4.93 -15.34 2.89
N GLY A 30 -5.82 -14.37 3.14
CA GLY A 30 -7.13 -14.63 3.73
C GLY A 30 -8.09 -15.23 2.70
N ALA A 31 -8.14 -14.59 1.54
CA ALA A 31 -8.99 -14.89 0.38
C ALA A 31 -10.44 -14.40 0.54
N GLY A 32 -11.38 -15.17 1.07
CA GLY A 32 -12.77 -14.75 1.13
C GLY A 32 -13.35 -14.87 2.53
N GLY A 33 -13.76 -13.76 3.15
CA GLY A 33 -14.36 -13.73 4.48
C GLY A 33 -13.69 -12.69 5.36
N ASN A 34 -13.98 -12.71 6.66
CA ASN A 34 -13.39 -11.75 7.60
C ASN A 34 -12.22 -12.41 8.33
N ASP A 35 -11.01 -12.17 7.84
CA ASP A 35 -9.82 -12.88 8.22
C ASP A 35 -8.98 -12.14 9.26
N THR A 36 -8.18 -12.90 10.00
CA THR A 36 -7.14 -12.36 10.88
C THR A 36 -5.79 -12.92 10.47
N LEU A 37 -4.95 -12.07 9.87
CA LEU A 37 -3.61 -12.41 9.40
C LEU A 37 -2.57 -11.77 10.32
N THR A 38 -1.61 -12.55 10.82
CA THR A 38 -0.56 -12.06 11.73
C THR A 38 0.80 -12.64 11.40
N ASP A 39 1.80 -11.80 11.17
CA ASP A 39 3.20 -12.20 11.14
C ASP A 39 4.03 -11.22 11.98
N SER A 40 4.21 -11.53 13.27
CA SER A 40 4.87 -10.62 14.21
C SER A 40 6.36 -10.88 14.38
N ASN A 41 6.89 -12.01 13.90
CA ASN A 41 8.30 -12.38 14.07
C ASN A 41 9.03 -12.61 12.73
N GLY A 42 8.37 -12.36 11.60
CA GLY A 42 8.91 -12.45 10.25
C GLY A 42 8.69 -11.17 9.43
N ASN A 43 9.14 -11.20 8.16
CA ASN A 43 8.71 -10.27 7.11
C ASN A 43 7.49 -10.87 6.42
N GLY A 44 6.37 -10.16 6.38
CA GLY A 44 5.12 -10.66 5.84
C GLY A 44 4.73 -10.01 4.51
N TYR A 45 4.25 -10.86 3.61
CA TYR A 45 3.24 -10.50 2.62
C TYR A 45 1.87 -10.77 3.22
N PHE A 46 0.99 -9.76 3.21
CA PHE A 46 -0.38 -9.88 3.66
C PHE A 46 -1.34 -9.54 2.52
N ASN A 47 -2.27 -10.44 2.24
CA ASN A 47 -3.41 -10.20 1.37
C ASN A 47 -4.68 -10.65 2.09
N GLY A 48 -5.48 -9.70 2.60
CA GLY A 48 -6.75 -10.00 3.27
C GLY A 48 -7.71 -10.68 2.29
N GLY A 49 -7.88 -10.09 1.12
CA GLY A 49 -8.74 -10.62 0.07
C GLY A 49 -10.06 -9.87 0.05
N SER A 50 -11.19 -10.55 0.13
CA SER A 50 -12.50 -9.89 0.24
C SER A 50 -13.09 -10.09 1.62
N GLY A 51 -13.60 -9.03 2.24
CA GLY A 51 -14.30 -9.09 3.51
C GLY A 51 -13.98 -7.91 4.41
N VAL A 52 -13.84 -8.17 5.70
CA VAL A 52 -13.39 -7.18 6.69
C VAL A 52 -12.27 -7.83 7.48
N ASP A 53 -11.05 -7.51 7.07
CA ASP A 53 -9.86 -8.22 7.49
C ASP A 53 -9.07 -7.47 8.55
N ARG A 54 -8.31 -8.23 9.33
CA ARG A 54 -7.38 -7.70 10.33
C ARG A 54 -5.97 -8.21 10.06
N LEU A 55 -5.10 -7.30 9.63
CA LEU A 55 -3.73 -7.58 9.26
C LEU A 55 -2.79 -7.00 10.32
N THR A 56 -1.85 -7.79 10.83
CA THR A 56 -0.89 -7.35 11.86
C THR A 56 0.53 -7.80 11.52
N GLY A 57 1.38 -6.83 11.20
CA GLY A 57 2.79 -7.00 10.90
C GLY A 57 3.72 -7.03 12.10
N GLY A 58 5.01 -7.08 11.79
CA GLY A 58 6.08 -7.38 12.72
C GLY A 58 7.03 -6.23 12.97
N ALA A 59 8.31 -6.57 13.15
CA ALA A 59 9.37 -5.61 13.45
C ALA A 59 10.15 -5.14 12.22
N VAL A 60 9.85 -5.72 11.06
CA VAL A 60 10.63 -5.67 9.83
C VAL A 60 9.71 -5.31 8.67
N ALA A 61 10.26 -5.00 7.50
CA ALA A 61 9.49 -4.40 6.42
C ALA A 61 8.48 -5.39 5.81
N ASP A 62 7.21 -5.00 5.84
CA ASP A 62 6.09 -5.83 5.39
C ASP A 62 5.37 -5.22 4.15
N PHE A 63 4.68 -6.06 3.38
CA PHE A 63 3.82 -5.66 2.26
C PHE A 63 2.35 -5.96 2.60
N PHE A 64 1.51 -4.93 2.67
CA PHE A 64 0.10 -5.05 3.04
C PHE A 64 -0.84 -4.76 1.87
N LEU A 65 -1.73 -5.69 1.60
CA LEU A 65 -2.96 -5.54 0.82
C LEU A 65 -4.13 -5.86 1.76
N GLY A 66 -4.96 -4.86 2.09
CA GLY A 66 -6.25 -5.13 2.74
C GLY A 66 -7.12 -5.98 1.82
N GLY A 67 -7.27 -5.48 0.59
CA GLY A 67 -8.11 -6.09 -0.43
C GLY A 67 -9.46 -5.39 -0.46
N ALA A 68 -10.51 -6.06 -0.92
CA ALA A 68 -11.85 -5.49 -0.99
C ALA A 68 -12.53 -5.56 0.38
N GLY A 69 -12.73 -4.42 1.04
CA GLY A 69 -13.23 -4.45 2.41
C GLY A 69 -13.11 -3.14 3.15
N ASN A 70 -13.41 -3.17 4.44
CA ASN A 70 -13.04 -2.04 5.31
C ASN A 70 -12.07 -2.57 6.35
N ASP A 71 -10.79 -2.64 5.99
CA ASP A 71 -9.85 -3.47 6.72
C ASP A 71 -9.17 -2.72 7.86
N THR A 72 -8.61 -3.47 8.80
CA THR A 72 -7.80 -2.94 9.88
C THR A 72 -6.38 -3.44 9.76
N ILE A 73 -5.47 -2.52 9.43
CA ILE A 73 -4.05 -2.83 9.23
C ILE A 73 -3.24 -2.25 10.39
N ALA A 74 -2.46 -3.07 11.06
CA ALA A 74 -1.45 -2.65 12.02
C ALA A 74 -0.07 -3.03 11.47
N THR A 75 0.66 -2.03 10.94
CA THR A 75 1.86 -2.31 10.14
C THR A 75 3.02 -2.83 10.96
N GLY A 76 3.08 -2.50 12.25
CA GLY A 76 4.26 -2.78 13.06
C GLY A 76 5.44 -1.84 12.73
N ALA A 77 6.64 -2.26 13.12
CA ALA A 77 7.87 -1.55 12.80
C ALA A 77 8.38 -1.96 11.42
N GLY A 78 9.28 -1.17 10.83
CA GLY A 78 9.86 -1.48 9.52
C GLY A 78 9.58 -0.39 8.50
N ASN A 79 10.10 -0.57 7.29
CA ASN A 79 9.78 0.32 6.18
C ASN A 79 8.66 -0.33 5.37
N ASP A 80 7.43 -0.19 5.84
CA ASP A 80 6.31 -0.98 5.30
C ASP A 80 5.70 -0.32 4.08
N LEU A 81 5.15 -1.14 3.21
CA LEU A 81 4.40 -0.69 2.06
C LEU A 81 2.95 -1.17 2.15
N ILE A 82 2.03 -0.22 2.06
CA ILE A 82 0.59 -0.48 2.05
C ILE A 82 0.11 -0.14 0.65
N ALA A 83 -0.35 -1.13 -0.11
CA ALA A 83 -0.92 -0.88 -1.43
C ALA A 83 -2.45 -0.89 -1.37
N PHE A 84 -3.06 0.02 -2.11
CA PHE A 84 -4.50 0.26 -2.11
C PHE A 84 -4.95 0.61 -3.53
N ASN A 85 -6.00 -0.05 -4.00
CA ASN A 85 -6.61 0.17 -5.30
C ASN A 85 -8.02 0.72 -5.17
N LYS A 86 -8.52 1.30 -6.28
CA LYS A 86 -9.95 1.55 -6.41
C LYS A 86 -10.72 0.24 -6.26
N GLY A 87 -11.74 0.22 -5.41
CA GLY A 87 -12.51 -0.98 -5.07
C GLY A 87 -12.09 -1.65 -3.76
N ASP A 88 -10.97 -1.22 -3.15
CA ASP A 88 -10.46 -1.81 -1.90
C ASP A 88 -11.27 -1.34 -0.68
N GLY A 89 -12.17 -0.35 -0.83
CA GLY A 89 -13.07 0.09 0.23
C GLY A 89 -12.44 1.14 1.16
N TYR A 90 -12.55 0.98 2.48
CA TYR A 90 -12.13 2.02 3.43
C TYR A 90 -11.37 1.48 4.65
N ASP A 91 -10.06 1.67 4.65
CA ASP A 91 -9.16 1.05 5.64
C ASP A 91 -8.88 1.93 6.87
N ALA A 92 -8.63 1.27 8.00
CA ALA A 92 -8.13 1.87 9.22
C ALA A 92 -6.70 1.39 9.51
N ILE A 93 -5.72 2.28 9.36
CA ILE A 93 -4.30 1.93 9.41
C ILE A 93 -3.67 2.47 10.69
N THR A 94 -3.19 1.57 11.55
CA THR A 94 -2.35 1.90 12.70
C THR A 94 -0.88 1.76 12.29
N LEU A 95 -0.21 2.91 12.18
CA LEU A 95 1.20 2.99 11.79
C LEU A 95 2.06 2.68 13.02
N GLY A 96 2.90 1.64 12.94
CA GLY A 96 3.99 1.47 13.91
C GLY A 96 5.21 2.32 13.51
N VAL A 97 6.41 1.98 14.00
CA VAL A 97 7.63 2.80 13.78
C VAL A 97 8.31 2.50 12.44
N GLY A 98 9.27 3.34 12.03
CA GLY A 98 9.91 3.23 10.71
C GLY A 98 9.13 3.94 9.61
N SER A 99 9.70 4.08 8.42
CA SER A 99 9.05 4.82 7.34
C SER A 99 7.90 4.01 6.74
N LYS A 100 6.95 4.67 6.07
CA LYS A 100 5.83 4.00 5.39
C LYS A 100 5.64 4.58 4.01
N THR A 101 5.23 3.72 3.10
CA THR A 101 4.82 4.07 1.75
C THR A 101 3.38 3.65 1.53
N ILE A 102 2.55 4.55 1.04
CA ILE A 102 1.22 4.22 0.49
C ILE A 102 1.39 4.12 -1.03
N SER A 103 1.01 2.99 -1.62
CA SER A 103 1.07 2.77 -3.07
C SER A 103 -0.34 2.66 -3.64
N LEU A 104 -0.80 3.68 -4.37
CA LEU A 104 -2.12 3.70 -4.97
C LEU A 104 -2.12 3.16 -6.40
N GLY A 105 -3.18 2.43 -6.77
CA GLY A 105 -3.40 1.97 -8.13
C GLY A 105 -4.89 1.79 -8.46
N GLY A 106 -5.24 0.80 -9.28
CA GLY A 106 -6.62 0.50 -9.67
C GLY A 106 -7.30 1.62 -10.46
N GLY A 107 -6.53 2.55 -11.02
CA GLY A 107 -7.05 3.68 -11.79
C GLY A 107 -7.60 4.85 -10.95
N ILE A 108 -7.25 4.94 -9.66
CA ILE A 108 -7.51 6.15 -8.86
C ILE A 108 -6.87 7.36 -9.54
N ALA A 109 -7.66 8.39 -9.88
CA ALA A 109 -7.15 9.59 -10.52
C ALA A 109 -6.67 10.62 -9.48
N TYR A 110 -5.74 11.49 -9.86
CA TYR A 110 -5.30 12.59 -8.99
C TYR A 110 -6.46 13.48 -8.51
N SER A 111 -7.46 13.69 -9.36
CA SER A 111 -8.66 14.45 -9.03
C SER A 111 -9.51 13.85 -7.93
N ASP A 112 -9.34 12.56 -7.63
CA ASP A 112 -10.11 11.83 -6.62
C ASP A 112 -9.49 11.98 -5.22
N LEU A 113 -8.21 12.33 -5.15
CA LEU A 113 -7.46 12.33 -3.91
C LEU A 113 -7.79 13.56 -3.06
N ARG A 114 -8.20 13.33 -1.81
CA ARG A 114 -8.43 14.38 -0.81
C ARG A 114 -7.76 14.05 0.51
N LEU A 115 -7.23 15.07 1.20
CA LEU A 115 -6.91 14.98 2.62
C LEU A 115 -8.02 15.61 3.46
N ARG A 116 -8.31 14.97 4.59
CA ARG A 116 -9.10 15.58 5.67
C ARG A 116 -8.61 15.13 7.03
N LYS A 117 -8.90 15.93 8.06
CA LYS A 117 -8.65 15.56 9.46
C LYS A 117 -9.94 15.05 10.09
N SER A 118 -9.88 13.88 10.72
CA SER A 118 -10.99 13.32 11.49
C SER A 118 -10.52 12.95 12.89
N GLY A 119 -10.91 13.74 13.89
CA GLY A 119 -10.38 13.60 15.25
C GLY A 119 -8.86 13.72 15.27
N ASN A 120 -8.18 12.65 15.69
CA ASN A 120 -6.72 12.53 15.72
C ASN A 120 -6.13 11.84 14.48
N ASN A 121 -6.94 11.50 13.49
CA ASN A 121 -6.52 10.77 12.30
C ASN A 121 -6.34 11.74 11.12
N LEU A 122 -5.36 11.46 10.28
CA LEU A 122 -5.30 11.99 8.92
C LEU A 122 -6.03 10.98 8.03
N VAL A 123 -6.86 11.47 7.13
CA VAL A 123 -7.56 10.64 6.17
C VAL A 123 -7.10 11.03 4.78
N LEU A 124 -6.81 10.01 3.97
CA LEU A 124 -6.67 10.09 2.52
C LEU A 124 -7.93 9.47 1.91
N ASP A 125 -8.85 10.31 1.43
CA ASP A 125 -10.02 9.86 0.67
C ASP A 125 -9.63 9.71 -0.81
N THR A 126 -10.29 8.75 -1.46
CA THR A 126 -10.21 8.49 -2.91
C THR A 126 -11.62 8.57 -3.53
N ALA A 127 -11.85 7.95 -4.68
CA ALA A 127 -13.16 7.97 -5.36
C ALA A 127 -14.22 7.18 -4.58
N ASP A 128 -15.49 7.41 -4.89
CA ASP A 128 -16.61 6.53 -4.50
C ASP A 128 -16.80 6.26 -2.99
N GLY A 129 -16.24 7.13 -2.13
CA GLY A 129 -16.33 7.01 -0.67
C GLY A 129 -15.27 6.07 -0.06
N GLU A 130 -14.28 5.68 -0.85
CA GLU A 130 -13.17 4.81 -0.49
C GLU A 130 -11.97 5.60 0.03
N GLY A 131 -11.00 4.91 0.63
CA GLY A 131 -9.73 5.49 1.05
C GLY A 131 -9.21 4.89 2.35
N MET A 132 -8.51 5.69 3.15
CA MET A 132 -7.91 5.18 4.38
C MET A 132 -7.79 6.25 5.47
N ALA A 133 -7.95 5.82 6.71
CA ALA A 133 -7.69 6.60 7.91
C ALA A 133 -6.35 6.18 8.55
N LEU A 134 -5.36 7.06 8.48
CA LEU A 134 -4.09 6.95 9.19
C LEU A 134 -4.31 7.33 10.66
N LYS A 135 -4.43 6.29 11.50
CA LYS A 135 -4.82 6.43 12.90
C LYS A 135 -3.77 7.19 13.69
N ASN A 136 -4.24 8.08 14.56
CA ASN A 136 -3.41 8.82 15.50
C ASN A 136 -2.32 9.72 14.89
N TRP A 137 -2.41 10.07 13.60
CA TRP A 137 -1.49 10.99 12.92
C TRP A 137 -1.20 12.28 13.71
N TYR A 138 -2.22 12.81 14.38
CA TYR A 138 -2.15 14.07 15.13
C TYR A 138 -1.87 13.91 16.63
N VAL A 139 -1.62 12.69 17.11
CA VAL A 139 -1.25 12.45 18.52
C VAL A 139 0.21 12.83 18.78
N GLY A 140 1.10 12.63 17.81
CA GLY A 140 2.51 12.96 17.94
C GLY A 140 3.25 12.87 16.60
N THR A 141 4.37 13.58 16.49
CA THR A 141 5.16 13.67 15.25
C THR A 141 5.80 12.34 14.83
N THR A 142 5.96 11.40 15.77
CA THR A 142 6.41 10.03 15.49
C THR A 142 5.42 9.22 14.67
N ASN A 143 4.13 9.58 14.70
CA ASN A 143 3.07 8.93 13.93
C ASN A 143 2.95 9.51 12.51
N GLN A 144 3.73 10.56 12.20
CA GLN A 144 3.78 11.21 10.88
C GLN A 144 4.94 10.63 10.07
N ASN A 145 4.86 9.32 9.86
CA ASN A 145 5.92 8.50 9.26
C ASN A 145 5.55 7.85 7.92
N VAL A 146 4.36 8.14 7.39
CA VAL A 146 4.11 7.96 5.94
C VAL A 146 4.90 9.05 5.21
N LEU A 147 5.97 8.65 4.54
CA LEU A 147 6.85 9.55 3.81
C LEU A 147 6.48 9.63 2.34
N ASN A 148 6.16 8.48 1.74
CA ASN A 148 5.95 8.38 0.30
C ASN A 148 4.48 8.09 -0.01
N LEU A 149 3.98 8.80 -1.01
CA LEU A 149 2.80 8.41 -1.78
C LEU A 149 3.30 8.00 -3.16
N GLN A 150 3.29 6.70 -3.43
CA GLN A 150 3.53 6.14 -4.75
C GLN A 150 2.18 5.99 -5.47
N ILE A 151 2.13 6.30 -6.76
CA ILE A 151 0.95 6.14 -7.59
C ILE A 151 1.34 5.41 -8.88
N VAL A 152 0.68 4.27 -9.13
CA VAL A 152 0.80 3.52 -10.39
C VAL A 152 -0.05 4.22 -11.45
N ALA A 153 0.50 5.32 -11.98
CA ALA A 153 -0.16 6.18 -12.95
C ALA A 153 -0.59 5.43 -14.22
N GLU A 154 0.13 4.36 -14.62
CA GLU A 154 -0.27 3.55 -15.79
C GLU A 154 -1.67 2.92 -15.67
N ALA A 155 -2.18 2.75 -14.44
CA ALA A 155 -3.54 2.27 -14.23
C ALA A 155 -4.62 3.33 -14.49
N MET A 156 -4.26 4.62 -14.55
CA MET A 156 -5.21 5.71 -14.76
C MET A 156 -5.70 5.77 -16.20
N ALA A 157 -6.99 6.07 -16.40
CA ALA A 157 -7.56 6.28 -17.73
C ALA A 157 -6.89 7.42 -18.52
N ALA A 158 -6.33 8.42 -17.82
CA ALA A 158 -5.69 9.58 -18.43
C ALA A 158 -4.19 9.36 -18.76
N PHE A 159 -3.62 8.21 -18.40
CA PHE A 159 -2.22 7.92 -18.65
C PHE A 159 -1.91 7.80 -20.15
N GLY A 160 -0.73 8.30 -20.54
CA GLY A 160 -0.16 8.01 -21.85
C GLY A 160 1.32 8.32 -21.87
N ALA A 161 2.15 7.37 -22.32
CA ALA A 161 3.61 7.55 -22.38
C ALA A 161 4.09 8.75 -23.22
N GLY A 162 3.23 9.30 -24.09
CA GLY A 162 3.47 10.53 -24.86
C GLY A 162 2.75 11.76 -24.33
N ALA A 163 2.13 11.69 -23.15
CA ALA A 163 1.39 12.81 -22.56
C ALA A 163 2.34 13.96 -22.20
N SER A 164 1.85 15.19 -22.40
CA SER A 164 2.58 16.40 -22.02
C SER A 164 2.59 16.64 -20.51
N ASP A 165 1.62 16.07 -19.78
CA ASP A 165 1.57 16.13 -18.33
C ASP A 165 2.63 15.17 -17.75
N PRO A 166 3.65 15.68 -17.03
CA PRO A 166 4.73 14.86 -16.46
C PRO A 166 4.24 13.88 -15.38
N LEU A 167 3.05 14.08 -14.82
CA LEU A 167 2.46 13.15 -13.85
C LEU A 167 1.73 11.98 -14.55
N LEU A 168 1.52 12.04 -15.86
CA LEU A 168 0.75 11.05 -16.63
C LEU A 168 1.54 10.38 -17.75
N ASN A 169 2.85 10.59 -17.82
CA ASN A 169 3.70 10.09 -18.91
C ASN A 169 4.71 9.01 -18.51
N GLN A 170 4.83 8.70 -17.23
CA GLN A 170 5.62 7.58 -16.71
C GLN A 170 4.80 6.73 -15.75
N LYS A 171 5.08 5.43 -15.73
CA LYS A 171 4.20 4.42 -15.11
C LYS A 171 4.00 4.60 -13.61
N VAL A 172 5.04 5.04 -12.92
CA VAL A 172 5.07 5.21 -11.45
C VAL A 172 5.46 6.64 -11.14
N GLN A 173 4.76 7.24 -10.17
CA GLN A 173 4.94 8.60 -9.72
C GLN A 173 5.03 8.62 -8.20
N ASP A 174 6.08 9.23 -7.66
CA ASP A 174 6.33 9.30 -6.23
C ASP A 174 6.21 10.74 -5.73
N PHE A 175 5.58 10.90 -4.56
CA PHE A 175 5.36 12.19 -3.93
C PHE A 175 5.75 12.15 -2.45
N ASP A 176 6.20 13.30 -1.93
CA ASP A 176 6.41 13.51 -0.49
C ASP A 176 5.07 13.66 0.22
N PHE A 177 4.54 12.54 0.70
CA PHE A 177 3.25 12.51 1.41
C PHE A 177 3.29 13.32 2.70
N LYS A 178 4.43 13.30 3.41
CA LYS A 178 4.59 14.06 4.65
C LYS A 178 4.55 15.56 4.38
N GLY A 179 5.20 16.00 3.32
CA GLY A 179 5.12 17.37 2.82
C GLY A 179 3.70 17.77 2.43
N LEU A 180 2.98 16.92 1.70
CA LEU A 180 1.56 17.12 1.34
C LEU A 180 0.67 17.27 2.58
N ALA A 181 0.84 16.41 3.59
CA ALA A 181 0.12 16.54 4.86
C ALA A 181 0.45 17.86 5.59
N GLY A 182 1.70 18.32 5.53
CA GLY A 182 2.13 19.59 6.12
C GLY A 182 1.49 20.82 5.46
N VAL A 183 1.36 20.82 4.13
CA VAL A 183 0.67 21.93 3.43
C VAL A 183 -0.85 21.87 3.62
N PHE A 184 -1.43 20.67 3.73
CA PHE A 184 -2.82 20.51 4.17
C PHE A 184 -3.04 21.12 5.57
N ASP A 185 -2.15 20.84 6.53
CA ASP A 185 -2.25 21.42 7.86
C ASP A 185 -2.13 22.95 7.86
N THR A 186 -1.28 23.50 7.00
CA THR A 186 -1.15 24.95 6.79
C THR A 186 -2.43 25.55 6.21
N ALA A 187 -3.03 24.88 5.23
CA ALA A 187 -4.31 25.29 4.65
C ALA A 187 -5.44 25.28 5.71
N ARG A 188 -5.48 24.25 6.56
CA ARG A 188 -6.44 24.14 7.67
C ARG A 188 -6.22 25.20 8.76
N ALA A 189 -4.96 25.57 9.06
CA ALA A 189 -4.66 26.65 9.98
C ALA A 189 -5.15 28.02 9.45
N THR A 190 -5.08 28.22 8.14
CA THR A 190 -5.55 29.44 7.46
C THR A 190 -7.07 29.48 7.30
N ASN A 191 -7.69 28.31 7.09
CA ASN A 191 -9.14 28.14 6.98
C ASN A 191 -9.61 27.01 7.92
N PRO A 192 -9.97 27.34 9.18
CA PRO A 192 -10.42 26.35 10.16
C PRO A 192 -11.71 25.60 9.77
N GLY A 193 -12.48 26.11 8.80
CA GLY A 193 -13.67 25.45 8.25
C GLY A 193 -13.38 24.47 7.12
N LEU A 194 -12.11 24.26 6.75
CA LEU A 194 -11.72 23.34 5.68
C LEU A 194 -12.03 21.88 6.08
N THR A 195 -13.01 21.27 5.41
CA THR A 195 -13.46 19.90 5.68
C THR A 195 -12.84 18.86 4.75
N SER A 196 -12.31 19.28 3.60
CA SER A 196 -11.63 18.45 2.61
C SER A 196 -10.67 19.32 1.80
N TRP A 197 -9.52 18.78 1.41
CA TRP A 197 -8.48 19.48 0.66
C TRP A 197 -7.98 18.63 -0.49
N ALA A 198 -7.94 19.19 -1.70
CA ALA A 198 -7.53 18.47 -2.89
C ALA A 198 -6.01 18.34 -2.98
N LEU A 199 -5.50 17.11 -3.15
CA LEU A 199 -4.06 16.91 -3.32
C LEU A 199 -3.56 17.61 -4.61
N THR A 200 -4.41 17.74 -5.64
CA THR A 200 -4.09 18.47 -6.87
C THR A 200 -3.66 19.91 -6.63
N ASP A 201 -3.99 20.50 -5.48
CA ASP A 201 -3.57 21.85 -5.11
C ASP A 201 -2.05 21.95 -4.85
N ALA A 202 -1.38 20.82 -4.56
CA ALA A 202 0.06 20.80 -4.27
C ALA A 202 0.86 19.61 -4.85
N LEU A 203 0.23 18.62 -5.49
CA LEU A 203 0.91 17.40 -5.98
C LEU A 203 2.19 17.72 -6.78
N ALA A 204 2.12 18.66 -7.72
CA ALA A 204 3.28 19.03 -8.54
C ALA A 204 4.45 19.62 -7.73
N GLN A 205 4.16 20.29 -6.61
CA GLN A 205 5.20 20.86 -5.73
C GLN A 205 5.92 19.77 -4.93
N PHE A 206 5.22 18.70 -4.58
CA PHE A 206 5.73 17.60 -3.74
C PHE A 206 6.07 16.35 -4.56
N HIS A 207 6.19 16.48 -5.88
CA HIS A 207 6.67 15.42 -6.76
C HIS A 207 8.15 15.13 -6.48
N LEU A 208 8.49 13.86 -6.26
CA LEU A 208 9.84 13.40 -5.95
C LEU A 208 10.51 12.78 -7.17
N SER A 209 9.82 11.82 -7.79
CA SER A 209 10.34 11.04 -8.89
C SER A 209 9.25 10.47 -9.77
N SER A 210 9.66 10.07 -10.96
CA SER A 210 8.85 9.39 -11.96
C SER A 210 9.68 8.25 -12.55
N SER A 211 9.04 7.14 -12.93
CA SER A 211 9.76 5.95 -13.34
C SER A 211 8.92 5.03 -14.23
N ASP A 212 9.55 4.50 -15.29
CA ASP A 212 9.00 3.43 -16.14
C ASP A 212 9.53 2.04 -15.80
N SER A 213 10.53 1.96 -14.91
CA SER A 213 11.37 0.77 -14.73
C SER A 213 11.63 0.40 -13.28
N ALA A 214 11.11 1.14 -12.30
CA ALA A 214 11.30 0.87 -10.88
C ALA A 214 10.12 1.41 -10.05
N ALA A 215 9.82 0.74 -8.93
CA ALA A 215 8.80 1.15 -7.96
C ALA A 215 9.24 0.80 -6.52
N LEU A 216 8.84 1.59 -5.53
CA LEU A 216 8.82 1.15 -4.13
C LEU A 216 7.90 -0.06 -4.01
N GLY A 217 8.40 -1.14 -3.40
CA GLY A 217 7.72 -2.45 -3.40
C GLY A 217 7.80 -3.20 -4.72
N GLY A 218 8.61 -2.72 -5.66
CA GLY A 218 9.00 -3.39 -6.90
C GLY A 218 7.83 -3.91 -7.71
N ASP A 219 8.00 -5.14 -8.20
CA ASP A 219 6.99 -5.80 -9.02
C ASP A 219 5.65 -5.95 -8.31
N LEU A 220 5.62 -6.20 -7.00
CA LEU A 220 4.37 -6.46 -6.28
C LEU A 220 3.50 -5.20 -6.21
N ALA A 221 4.07 -4.07 -5.78
CA ALA A 221 3.32 -2.82 -5.72
C ALA A 221 2.82 -2.39 -7.11
N TYR A 222 3.69 -2.49 -8.13
CA TYR A 222 3.33 -2.11 -9.50
C TYR A 222 2.28 -3.05 -10.13
N GLN A 223 2.43 -4.37 -10.00
CA GLN A 223 1.47 -5.32 -10.60
C GLN A 223 0.13 -5.28 -9.87
N TYR A 224 0.11 -5.12 -8.55
CA TYR A 224 -1.14 -4.91 -7.81
C TYR A 224 -1.81 -3.63 -8.28
N GLY A 225 -1.05 -2.53 -8.32
CA GLY A 225 -1.59 -1.24 -8.73
C GLY A 225 -2.08 -1.20 -10.18
N LYS A 226 -1.43 -1.94 -11.08
CA LYS A 226 -1.78 -1.99 -12.51
C LYS A 226 -2.93 -2.94 -12.82
N ASN A 227 -2.90 -4.15 -12.25
CA ASN A 227 -3.79 -5.23 -12.64
C ASN A 227 -4.92 -5.50 -11.63
N GLY A 228 -4.88 -4.88 -10.45
CA GLY A 228 -5.85 -5.11 -9.38
C GLY A 228 -5.65 -6.43 -8.61
N THR A 229 -4.63 -7.22 -8.95
CA THR A 229 -4.39 -8.53 -8.33
C THR A 229 -2.93 -8.95 -8.49
N LEU A 230 -2.46 -9.80 -7.58
CA LEU A 230 -1.17 -10.49 -7.66
C LEU A 230 -1.33 -11.98 -8.01
N ALA A 231 -2.56 -12.43 -8.27
CA ALA A 231 -2.87 -13.79 -8.65
C ALA A 231 -1.98 -14.26 -9.81
N GLY A 232 -1.33 -15.41 -9.62
CA GLY A 232 -0.47 -16.02 -10.62
C GLY A 232 0.99 -15.56 -10.62
N ILE A 233 1.37 -14.54 -9.83
CA ILE A 233 2.77 -14.21 -9.56
C ILE A 233 3.39 -15.35 -8.76
N SER A 234 4.59 -15.78 -9.16
CA SER A 234 5.30 -16.86 -8.50
C SER A 234 5.77 -16.45 -7.11
N ILE A 235 5.74 -17.39 -6.16
CA ILE A 235 6.26 -17.15 -4.81
C ILE A 235 7.75 -16.77 -4.86
N THR A 236 8.53 -17.38 -5.75
CA THR A 236 9.95 -17.02 -5.94
C THR A 236 10.12 -15.55 -6.32
N ALA A 237 9.33 -15.06 -7.29
CA ALA A 237 9.42 -13.66 -7.70
C ALA A 237 8.99 -12.70 -6.59
N ALA A 238 7.96 -13.06 -5.81
CA ALA A 238 7.49 -12.28 -4.68
C ALA A 238 8.51 -12.27 -3.51
N GLN A 239 9.14 -13.40 -3.24
CA GLN A 239 10.24 -13.53 -2.26
C GLN A 239 11.43 -12.65 -2.63
N GLU A 240 11.81 -12.58 -3.92
CA GLU A 240 12.89 -11.72 -4.39
C GLU A 240 12.58 -10.23 -4.16
N VAL A 241 11.31 -9.83 -4.24
CA VAL A 241 10.90 -8.45 -3.97
C VAL A 241 10.96 -8.15 -2.47
N ILE A 242 10.28 -8.95 -1.65
CA ILE A 242 10.12 -8.68 -0.22
C ILE A 242 11.41 -8.97 0.57
N GLY A 243 12.17 -9.98 0.15
CA GLY A 243 13.43 -10.37 0.78
C GLY A 243 14.62 -9.46 0.41
N ASP A 244 14.43 -8.48 -0.48
CA ASP A 244 15.47 -7.51 -0.81
C ASP A 244 15.73 -6.58 0.38
N ALA A 245 17.00 -6.35 0.70
CA ALA A 245 17.39 -5.45 1.80
C ALA A 245 16.93 -4.00 1.61
N SER A 246 16.56 -3.63 0.39
CA SER A 246 16.08 -2.31 0.01
C SER A 246 14.56 -2.21 0.01
N PHE A 247 13.82 -3.32 0.22
CA PHE A 247 12.37 -3.34 0.24
C PHE A 247 11.81 -2.27 1.19
N GLY A 248 10.84 -1.51 0.68
CA GLY A 248 10.22 -0.38 1.39
C GLY A 248 11.07 0.86 1.59
N SER A 249 12.37 0.83 1.25
CA SER A 249 13.30 1.97 1.42
C SER A 249 13.81 2.56 0.11
N GLN A 250 13.91 1.74 -0.96
CA GLN A 250 14.32 2.19 -2.29
C GLN A 250 13.47 1.49 -3.35
N ALA A 251 13.34 2.15 -4.51
CA ALA A 251 12.65 1.58 -5.65
C ALA A 251 13.42 0.37 -6.20
N GLN A 252 12.70 -0.72 -6.45
CA GLN A 252 13.23 -1.95 -7.04
C GLN A 252 12.85 -2.02 -8.51
N ALA A 253 13.72 -2.62 -9.34
CA ALA A 253 13.51 -2.72 -10.78
C ALA A 253 12.26 -3.54 -11.13
N LEU A 254 11.51 -3.08 -12.14
CA LEU A 254 10.33 -3.75 -12.65
C LEU A 254 10.71 -4.76 -13.73
N ARG A 255 10.17 -5.96 -13.62
CA ARG A 255 10.30 -7.05 -14.59
C ARG A 255 9.02 -7.20 -15.41
N PRO A 256 9.10 -7.69 -16.65
CA PRO A 256 7.91 -8.04 -17.43
C PRO A 256 7.07 -9.10 -16.70
N LEU A 257 5.73 -8.96 -16.75
CA LEU A 257 4.80 -9.88 -16.07
C LEU A 257 5.04 -11.36 -16.41
N ALA A 258 5.35 -11.66 -17.68
CA ALA A 258 5.68 -13.03 -18.11
C ALA A 258 6.86 -13.64 -17.34
N GLY A 259 7.81 -12.82 -16.88
CA GLY A 259 8.95 -13.25 -16.06
C GLY A 259 8.59 -13.46 -14.58
N LEU A 260 7.49 -12.88 -14.10
CA LEU A 260 7.01 -13.02 -12.72
C LEU A 260 6.16 -14.27 -12.51
N GLN A 261 5.58 -14.76 -13.60
CA GLN A 261 4.67 -15.91 -13.63
C GLN A 261 5.40 -17.24 -13.86
N GLY A 262 6.68 -17.35 -13.51
CA GLY A 262 7.41 -18.62 -13.54
C GLY A 262 6.95 -19.59 -12.44
N GLY A 263 7.46 -20.83 -12.43
CA GLY A 263 7.29 -21.74 -11.29
C GLY A 263 5.91 -22.39 -11.11
N ALA A 264 5.86 -23.31 -10.15
CA ALA A 264 4.67 -24.15 -9.86
C ALA A 264 3.77 -23.57 -8.76
N VAL A 265 4.33 -22.82 -7.81
CA VAL A 265 3.59 -22.23 -6.67
C VAL A 265 3.48 -20.72 -6.88
N ARG A 266 2.27 -20.19 -6.68
CA ARG A 266 1.88 -18.82 -7.02
C ARG A 266 1.01 -18.23 -5.93
N LEU A 267 1.01 -16.91 -5.87
CA LEU A 267 0.01 -16.13 -5.14
C LEU A 267 -1.37 -16.33 -5.75
N SER A 268 -2.39 -16.23 -4.91
CA SER A 268 -3.80 -16.44 -5.21
C SER A 268 -4.53 -15.13 -5.51
#